data_AF-A0A7C7QXV3-F1
#
_entry.id   AF-A0A7C7QXV3-F1
#
_cell.length_a   1.000
_cell.length_b   1.000
_cell.length_c   1.000
_cell.angle_alpha   90.00
_cell.angle_beta   90.00
_cell.angle_gamma   90.00
#
_symmetry.space_group_name_H-M   'P 1'
#
loop_
_entity.id
_entity.type
_entity.pdbx_description
1 polymer ?
#
loop_
_entity_poly.entity_id
_entity_poly.type
_entity_poly.pdbx_seq_one_letter_code
_entity_poly.pdbx_strand_id
1 'polypeptide(L)'
;MFKKMLSLFKGRKDSQEKLEEENKEVRELTPQELELFKKAMGITPHNYWQWASRTNNFKLLTDGKWIWVEGYEEHIGKQLPLTQARAWSWEFIKS
;
A
#
# COMPACT_ATOMS: atom_id res chain seq x y z
N MET A 1 -6.37 15.25 -46.55
CA MET A 1 -6.05 16.10 -45.37
C MET A 1 -6.59 15.54 -44.04
N PHE A 2 -6.77 14.22 -43.86
CA PHE A 2 -7.37 13.65 -42.63
C PHE A 2 -6.43 12.79 -41.77
N LYS A 3 -5.16 12.58 -42.18
CA LYS A 3 -4.20 11.78 -41.42
C LYS A 3 -3.52 12.52 -40.25
N LYS A 4 -3.54 13.86 -40.24
CA LYS A 4 -2.86 14.66 -39.20
C LYS A 4 -3.67 14.73 -37.89
N MET A 5 -5.00 14.63 -37.97
CA MET A 5 -5.90 14.76 -36.81
C MET A 5 -5.94 13.49 -35.92
N LEU A 6 -5.80 12.30 -36.49
CA LEU A 6 -5.77 11.05 -35.71
C LEU A 6 -4.49 10.87 -34.87
N SER A 7 -3.38 11.52 -35.27
CA SER A 7 -2.11 11.43 -34.53
C SER A 7 -2.10 12.22 -33.22
N LEU A 8 -2.91 13.28 -33.13
CA LEU A 8 -3.05 14.13 -31.94
C LEU A 8 -3.91 13.48 -30.85
N PHE A 9 -4.83 12.60 -31.22
CA PHE A 9 -5.71 11.92 -30.27
C PHE A 9 -5.07 10.68 -29.61
N LYS A 10 -4.07 10.08 -30.26
CA LYS A 10 -3.37 8.89 -29.74
C LYS A 10 -2.41 9.27 -28.61
N GLY A 11 -1.60 10.33 -28.78
CA GLY A 11 -0.67 10.80 -27.73
C GLY A 11 -1.34 11.36 -26.46
N ARG A 12 -2.60 11.80 -26.55
CA ARG A 12 -3.37 12.29 -25.40
C ARG A 12 -3.84 11.14 -24.48
N LYS A 13 -4.01 9.92 -25.01
CA LYS A 13 -4.44 8.75 -24.24
C LYS A 13 -3.29 8.16 -23.42
N ASP A 14 -2.10 8.07 -24.02
CA ASP A 14 -0.89 7.55 -23.34
C ASP A 14 -0.40 8.49 -22.23
N SER A 15 -0.69 9.79 -22.33
CA SER A 15 -0.34 10.78 -21.31
C SER A 15 -1.31 10.80 -20.12
N GLN A 16 -2.54 10.30 -20.29
CA GLN A 16 -3.54 10.20 -19.21
C GLN A 16 -3.33 8.93 -18.36
N GLU A 17 -3.03 7.78 -18.98
CA GLU A 17 -2.71 6.55 -18.23
C GLU A 17 -1.45 6.70 -17.36
N LYS A 18 -0.48 7.51 -17.80
CA LYS A 18 0.77 7.77 -17.06
C LYS A 18 0.59 8.70 -15.85
N LEU A 19 -0.41 9.59 -15.87
CA LEU A 19 -0.75 10.49 -14.75
C LEU A 19 -1.64 9.81 -13.69
N GLU A 20 -2.41 8.79 -14.08
CA GLU A 20 -3.20 7.98 -13.14
C GLU A 20 -2.33 6.98 -12.34
N GLU A 21 -1.21 6.51 -12.90
CA GLU A 21 -0.23 5.70 -12.15
C GLU A 21 0.57 6.52 -11.12
N GLU A 22 0.73 7.83 -11.31
CA GLU A 22 1.47 8.72 -10.38
C GLU A 22 0.61 9.22 -9.21
N ASN A 23 -0.73 9.19 -9.31
CA ASN A 23 -1.64 9.42 -8.18
C ASN A 23 -1.95 8.11 -7.44
N LYS A 24 -0.92 7.35 -7.07
CA LYS A 24 -1.08 6.42 -5.95
C LYS A 24 -1.18 7.27 -4.68
N GLU A 25 -2.39 7.75 -4.40
CA GLU A 25 -2.71 8.42 -3.14
C GLU A 25 -2.43 7.43 -2.01
N VAL A 26 -1.24 7.55 -1.43
CA VAL A 26 -0.89 6.89 -0.19
C VAL A 26 -1.88 7.40 0.85
N ARG A 27 -2.74 6.51 1.34
CA ARG A 27 -3.76 6.85 2.32
C ARG A 27 -3.54 6.10 3.62
N GLU A 28 -4.03 6.68 4.70
CA GLU A 28 -4.14 5.99 5.98
C GLU A 28 -5.12 4.82 5.87
N LEU A 29 -4.89 3.77 6.66
CA LEU A 29 -5.83 2.67 6.74
C LEU A 29 -7.11 3.12 7.46
N THR A 30 -8.25 2.79 6.86
CA THR A 30 -9.53 2.95 7.54
C THR A 30 -9.60 2.04 8.78
N PRO A 31 -10.46 2.34 9.78
CA PRO A 31 -10.64 1.47 10.95
C PRO A 31 -11.00 0.03 10.58
N GLN A 32 -11.78 -0.17 9.51
CA GLN A 32 -12.16 -1.49 9.02
C GLN A 32 -10.96 -2.26 8.44
N GLU A 33 -10.12 -1.59 7.66
CA GLU A 33 -8.88 -2.16 7.10
C GLU A 33 -7.86 -2.48 8.20
N LEU A 34 -7.81 -1.66 9.25
CA LEU A 34 -6.99 -1.91 10.44
C LEU A 34 -7.44 -3.17 11.19
N GLU A 35 -8.74 -3.41 11.31
CA GLU A 35 -9.26 -4.65 11.92
C GLU A 35 -8.93 -5.87 11.06
N LEU A 36 -9.08 -5.78 9.74
CA LEU A 36 -8.64 -6.80 8.78
C LEU A 36 -7.15 -7.11 8.93
N PHE A 37 -6.30 -6.08 8.97
CA PHE A 37 -4.87 -6.23 9.21
C PHE A 37 -4.59 -6.94 10.53
N LYS A 38 -5.23 -6.51 11.63
CA LYS A 38 -5.07 -7.14 12.96
C LYS A 38 -5.49 -8.61 12.95
N LYS A 39 -6.58 -8.94 12.25
CA LYS A 39 -7.09 -10.30 12.12
C LYS A 39 -6.14 -11.18 11.32
N ALA A 40 -5.71 -10.72 10.14
CA ALA A 40 -4.78 -11.45 9.28
C ALA A 40 -3.44 -11.73 9.97
N MET A 41 -2.98 -10.77 10.77
CA MET A 41 -1.75 -10.88 11.56
C MET A 41 -1.88 -11.70 12.84
N GLY A 42 -3.06 -12.22 13.16
CA GLY A 42 -3.30 -12.97 14.39
C GLY A 42 -2.98 -12.15 15.64
N ILE A 43 -3.30 -10.85 15.61
CA ILE A 43 -3.04 -9.96 16.74
C ILE A 43 -4.05 -10.27 17.84
N THR A 44 -3.55 -10.79 18.95
CA THR A 44 -4.29 -11.09 20.18
C THR A 44 -3.94 -10.07 21.26
N PRO A 45 -4.76 -9.93 22.32
CA PRO A 45 -4.42 -9.04 23.43
C PRO A 45 -3.03 -9.29 24.03
N HIS A 46 -2.55 -10.55 23.99
CA HIS A 46 -1.25 -10.95 24.51
C HIS A 46 -0.07 -10.39 23.69
N ASN A 47 -0.20 -10.33 22.36
CA ASN A 47 0.86 -9.83 21.46
C ASN A 47 0.57 -8.41 20.93
N TYR A 48 -0.54 -7.78 21.35
CA TYR A 48 -0.98 -6.47 20.87
C TYR A 48 0.08 -5.39 21.05
N TRP A 49 0.71 -5.34 22.22
CA TRP A 49 1.75 -4.34 22.52
C TRP A 49 3.01 -4.51 21.66
N GLN A 50 3.39 -5.76 21.34
CA GLN A 50 4.51 -6.05 20.44
C GLN A 50 4.21 -5.51 19.04
N TRP A 51 3.00 -5.75 18.56
CA TRP A 51 2.54 -5.22 17.29
C TRP A 51 2.42 -3.70 17.31
N ALA A 52 1.86 -3.10 18.36
CA ALA A 52 1.74 -1.65 18.49
C ALA A 52 3.12 -0.96 18.46
N SER A 53 4.13 -1.53 19.12
CA SER A 53 5.51 -1.03 19.04
C SER A 53 6.08 -1.18 17.61
N ARG A 54 5.78 -2.32 16.94
CA ARG A 54 6.25 -2.57 15.57
C ARG A 54 5.51 -1.74 14.50
N THR A 55 4.28 -1.34 14.73
CA THR A 55 3.50 -0.59 13.72
C THR A 55 3.44 0.90 14.02
N ASN A 56 4.29 1.40 14.92
CA ASN A 56 4.28 2.79 15.37
C ASN A 56 2.87 3.20 15.82
N ASN A 57 2.27 2.41 16.71
CA ASN A 57 0.89 2.53 17.17
C ASN A 57 -0.17 2.37 16.05
N PHE A 58 0.05 1.42 15.14
CA PHE A 58 -0.82 1.15 13.98
C PHE A 58 -0.96 2.33 13.01
N LYS A 59 0.05 3.20 12.95
CA LYS A 59 0.20 4.21 11.91
C LYS A 59 0.68 3.54 10.63
N LEU A 60 -0.28 2.97 9.92
CA LEU A 60 -0.07 2.20 8.70
C LEU A 60 -0.61 3.01 7.52
N LEU A 61 0.13 2.98 6.43
CA LEU A 61 -0.21 3.58 5.16
C LEU A 61 -0.41 2.50 4.10
N THR A 62 -1.21 2.79 3.08
CA THR A 62 -1.51 1.87 1.99
C THR A 62 -1.59 2.59 0.65
N ASP A 63 -1.05 1.96 -0.41
CA ASP A 63 -1.25 2.34 -1.82
C ASP A 63 -2.27 1.43 -2.53
N GLY A 64 -2.96 0.56 -1.79
CA GLY A 64 -3.88 -0.44 -2.31
C GLY A 64 -3.20 -1.74 -2.79
N LYS A 65 -1.86 -1.78 -2.88
CA LYS A 65 -1.08 -2.99 -3.18
C LYS A 65 -0.30 -3.48 -1.96
N TRP A 66 0.25 -2.55 -1.19
CA TRP A 66 1.04 -2.79 0.01
C TRP A 66 0.47 -2.01 1.19
N ILE A 67 0.74 -2.51 2.38
CA ILE A 67 0.56 -1.83 3.67
C ILE A 67 1.93 -1.71 4.31
N TRP A 68 2.33 -0.52 4.74
CA TRP A 68 3.58 -0.31 5.46
C TRP A 68 3.40 0.63 6.63
N VAL A 69 4.35 0.61 7.54
CA VAL A 69 4.38 1.52 8.69
C VAL A 69 4.87 2.89 8.24
N GLU A 70 4.20 3.95 8.67
CA GLU A 70 4.60 5.34 8.43
C GLU A 70 6.07 5.54 8.83
N GLY A 71 6.90 6.03 7.89
CA GLY A 71 8.35 6.22 8.07
C GLY A 71 9.23 5.01 7.74
N TYR A 72 8.64 3.85 7.40
CA TYR A 72 9.37 2.63 7.01
C TYR A 72 9.10 2.22 5.55
N GLU A 73 8.87 3.19 4.68
CA GLU A 73 8.56 2.96 3.25
C GLU A 73 9.73 2.26 2.53
N GLU A 74 10.95 2.48 2.99
CA GLU A 74 12.15 1.80 2.51
C GLU A 74 12.18 0.28 2.77
N HIS A 75 11.26 -0.25 3.58
CA HIS A 75 11.12 -1.68 3.83
C HIS A 75 10.19 -2.37 2.83
N ILE A 76 9.49 -1.61 1.99
CA ILE A 76 8.62 -2.17 0.94
C ILE A 76 9.47 -2.95 -0.06
N GLY A 77 9.06 -4.18 -0.37
CA GLY A 77 9.75 -5.06 -1.33
C GLY A 77 11.04 -5.71 -0.80
N LYS A 78 11.49 -5.39 0.42
CA LYS A 78 12.62 -6.09 1.05
C LYS A 78 12.13 -7.38 1.71
N GLN A 79 12.85 -8.47 1.47
CA GLN A 79 12.61 -9.74 2.16
C GLN A 79 13.23 -9.69 3.55
N LEU A 80 12.51 -9.09 4.49
CA LEU A 80 12.91 -9.04 5.90
C LEU A 80 12.26 -10.18 6.67
N PRO A 81 12.91 -10.69 7.74
CA PRO A 81 12.27 -11.64 8.64
C PRO A 81 11.02 -10.99 9.27
N LEU A 82 10.00 -11.79 9.58
CA LEU A 82 8.71 -11.33 10.11
C LEU A 82 8.85 -10.37 11.31
N THR A 83 9.89 -10.55 12.13
CA THR A 83 10.19 -9.70 13.28
C THR A 83 10.61 -8.27 12.90
N GLN A 84 11.24 -8.09 11.75
CA GLN A 84 11.73 -6.80 11.24
C GLN A 84 10.89 -6.26 10.08
N ALA A 85 10.03 -7.09 9.49
CA ALA A 85 9.10 -6.67 8.45
C ALA A 85 8.22 -5.52 8.98
N ARG A 86 8.20 -4.42 8.21
CA ARG A 86 7.37 -3.22 8.45
C ARG A 86 6.47 -2.93 7.25
N ALA A 87 6.45 -3.84 6.27
CA ALA A 87 5.64 -3.75 5.07
C ALA A 87 5.12 -5.15 4.71
N TRP A 88 3.86 -5.20 4.25
CA TRP A 88 3.14 -6.43 3.90
C TRP A 88 2.28 -6.18 2.67
N SER A 89 2.09 -7.19 1.83
CA SER A 89 1.21 -7.08 0.67
C SER A 89 -0.25 -7.27 1.08
N TRP A 90 -1.16 -6.62 0.37
CA TRP A 90 -2.61 -6.85 0.56
C TRP A 90 -3.01 -8.30 0.25
N GLU A 91 -2.30 -8.95 -0.66
CA GLU A 91 -2.49 -10.38 -0.97
C GLU A 91 -2.24 -11.26 0.25
N PHE A 92 -1.22 -10.95 1.06
CA PHE A 92 -0.95 -11.67 2.31
C PHE A 92 -2.05 -11.43 3.36
N ILE A 93 -2.60 -10.22 3.42
CA ILE A 93 -3.61 -9.84 4.43
C ILE A 93 -5.00 -10.40 4.09
N LYS A 94 -5.30 -10.56 2.80
CA LYS A 94 -6.57 -11.13 2.31
C LYS A 94 -6.56 -12.67 2.22
N SER A 95 -5.38 -13.30 2.32
CA SER A 95 -5.23 -14.76 2.33
C SER A 95 -5.75 -15.40 3.61
#